data_AF-A0A061ELW2-F1
#
_entry.id   AF-A0A061ELW2-F1
#
_cell.length_a   1.000
_cell.length_b   1.000
_cell.length_c   1.000
_cell.angle_alpha   90.00
_cell.angle_beta   90.00
_cell.angle_gamma   90.00
#
_symmetry.space_group_name_H-M   'P 1'
#
loop_
_entity.id
_entity.type
_entity.pdbx_description
1 polymer ?
#
loop_
_entity_poly.entity_id
_entity_poly.type
_entity_poly.pdbx_seq_one_letter_code
_entity_poly.pdbx_strand_id
1 'polypeptide(L)'
;MSRFIPPTQHNSTQTQLINPTWIPPHLQVSPTRDKHKHNQNHFPCLSHFLIQTVFFIPELPFYPTPVPFSHYYYLTHQSVSQITKPTKEEEDEEEEEEPKPNILVLSSIMASSLFTKTSLPSKSFNKSLNAHSISSFKLPVSLSFKPRTTLPKRFSLRAGLIEPDGGRLVDLRVAEPERDLKKREAALLPRVKLTTIDVQWVHVLSEGWASPLTGFMRESEFLQTLHFNSLRLDDGSFVNMSVPIVLAIDDSQKERIGESNRVALVDSDDNPLAILTDIEIYKHPKEERIARTWGTTAPGLPYVEETITNAGNWLIGGDLEVIEPIKYHDGLDRFRLSPAELREEFERRNADAVFAFQLRNPVHNGHALLMTDTRRRLLEMGFKNPILLLHPLGGYTKADDVPLSWRMKQHEKVLEDGVLDPETTVVSIFPSPMHYAGPTEVQWHAKSRINAGANFYIVGRDPAGMGHPVEKRDLYDADHGKKVLSMAPGLERLNILPFKVAAYDRTQRKMAFFDPSRAQDFLFISGTKMRTLAKNKENPPDGFMCPGGWKVLVEYYDSLTPSDNGRIAEAVPA
;
A
#
# COMPACT_ATOMS: atom_id res chain seq x y z
N MET A 1 0.54 -61.48 32.63
CA MET A 1 1.79 -62.10 32.11
C MET A 1 2.53 -61.01 31.36
N SER A 2 3.78 -60.60 31.63
CA SER A 2 4.76 -60.91 32.69
C SER A 2 5.71 -59.67 32.76
N ARG A 3 5.84 -58.94 33.89
CA ARG A 3 6.95 -59.01 34.90
C ARG A 3 8.35 -58.75 34.31
N PHE A 4 9.26 -57.90 34.83
CA PHE A 4 9.45 -57.03 36.03
C PHE A 4 10.20 -55.73 35.56
N ILE A 5 9.99 -54.49 36.03
CA ILE A 5 10.15 -53.79 37.35
C ILE A 5 11.62 -53.32 37.67
N PRO A 6 11.85 -52.07 38.18
CA PRO A 6 13.17 -51.40 38.40
C PRO A 6 13.47 -51.32 39.93
N PRO A 7 13.85 -50.19 40.62
CA PRO A 7 14.68 -48.97 40.38
C PRO A 7 15.73 -48.72 41.52
N THR A 8 16.32 -47.51 41.65
CA THR A 8 16.58 -46.67 42.87
C THR A 8 17.79 -45.71 42.71
N GLN A 9 18.15 -44.80 43.66
CA GLN A 9 17.53 -43.52 44.09
C GLN A 9 18.54 -42.73 44.98
N HIS A 10 18.39 -41.39 45.14
CA HIS A 10 19.08 -40.52 46.15
C HIS A 10 20.63 -40.31 46.01
N ASN A 11 21.30 -39.25 46.51
CA ASN A 11 20.89 -38.11 47.37
C ASN A 11 21.77 -36.82 47.22
N SER A 12 21.12 -35.66 47.33
CA SER A 12 21.44 -34.39 48.07
C SER A 12 22.87 -33.84 48.32
N THR A 13 23.08 -32.58 47.84
CA THR A 13 23.77 -31.40 48.45
C THR A 13 24.80 -31.51 49.60
N GLN A 14 25.94 -30.81 49.45
CA GLN A 14 26.48 -29.93 50.50
C GLN A 14 27.38 -28.79 49.96
N THR A 15 27.40 -27.67 50.69
CA THR A 15 28.03 -26.37 50.34
C THR A 15 29.30 -26.14 51.15
N GLN A 16 30.37 -25.58 50.56
CA GLN A 16 31.35 -24.76 51.31
C GLN A 16 31.91 -23.59 50.47
N LEU A 17 31.99 -22.43 51.13
CA LEU A 17 32.61 -21.18 50.68
C LEU A 17 34.03 -21.06 51.26
N ILE A 18 35.03 -20.70 50.45
CA ILE A 18 36.19 -19.91 50.90
C ILE A 18 36.60 -18.92 49.79
N ASN A 19 36.69 -17.64 50.14
CA ASN A 19 37.36 -16.56 49.40
C ASN A 19 38.68 -16.26 50.17
N PRO A 20 39.78 -15.80 49.54
CA PRO A 20 39.99 -14.34 49.54
C PRO A 20 40.77 -13.72 48.35
N THR A 21 40.39 -12.47 48.06
CA THR A 21 41.15 -11.31 47.53
C THR A 21 42.69 -11.37 47.36
N TRP A 22 43.21 -10.77 46.27
CA TRP A 22 43.96 -9.47 46.28
C TRP A 22 44.33 -8.96 44.85
N ILE A 23 44.70 -7.68 44.73
CA ILE A 23 44.97 -6.95 43.44
C ILE A 23 46.46 -6.44 43.38
N PRO A 24 46.94 -5.62 42.41
CA PRO A 24 48.19 -5.82 41.66
C PRO A 24 49.39 -4.97 42.18
N PRO A 25 50.54 -4.86 41.45
CA PRO A 25 50.69 -3.73 40.51
C PRO A 25 51.65 -3.93 39.29
N HIS A 26 51.76 -2.85 38.49
CA HIS A 26 52.62 -2.62 37.31
C HIS A 26 54.15 -2.80 37.50
N LEU A 27 54.93 -2.99 36.40
CA LEU A 27 55.80 -1.96 35.75
C LEU A 27 56.67 -2.50 34.57
N GLN A 28 56.85 -1.67 33.51
CA GLN A 28 58.09 -1.40 32.71
C GLN A 28 59.02 -2.52 32.13
N VAL A 29 59.89 -2.32 31.11
CA VAL A 29 59.90 -1.53 29.84
C VAL A 29 61.17 -1.88 28.99
N SER A 30 61.02 -2.24 27.70
CA SER A 30 62.02 -2.07 26.59
C SER A 30 63.37 -2.88 26.60
N PRO A 31 64.33 -2.69 25.64
CA PRO A 31 64.26 -3.22 24.25
C PRO A 31 65.59 -3.73 23.58
N THR A 32 65.51 -4.47 22.47
CA THR A 32 66.55 -4.59 21.40
C THR A 32 65.85 -4.88 20.05
N ARG A 33 66.01 -4.22 18.89
CA ARG A 33 67.11 -3.60 18.10
C ARG A 33 67.90 -4.56 17.17
N ASP A 34 67.49 -4.66 15.90
CA ASP A 34 68.30 -4.30 14.70
C ASP A 34 67.45 -4.44 13.40
N LYS A 35 67.38 -3.42 12.52
CA LYS A 35 68.13 -3.23 11.24
C LYS A 35 67.95 -4.40 10.24
N HIS A 36 67.55 -4.24 8.98
CA HIS A 36 67.48 -3.12 8.01
C HIS A 36 66.26 -3.34 7.05
N LYS A 37 65.95 -2.60 5.96
CA LYS A 37 66.65 -1.58 5.13
C LYS A 37 65.64 -0.53 4.56
N HIS A 38 65.91 0.05 3.39
CA HIS A 38 65.09 1.08 2.70
C HIS A 38 64.19 0.53 1.58
N ASN A 39 63.01 1.14 1.35
CA ASN A 39 62.88 2.12 0.26
C ASN A 39 61.79 3.19 0.56
N GLN A 40 61.88 4.34 -0.10
CA GLN A 40 61.13 5.56 0.22
C GLN A 40 59.95 5.81 -0.73
N ASN A 41 58.90 6.47 -0.24
CA ASN A 41 58.27 7.63 -0.91
C ASN A 41 57.16 8.27 -0.04
N HIS A 42 57.45 9.45 0.52
CA HIS A 42 56.60 10.66 0.60
C HIS A 42 57.00 11.58 1.76
N PHE A 43 57.20 12.86 1.43
CA PHE A 43 57.32 14.04 2.30
C PHE A 43 56.29 15.07 1.79
N PRO A 44 55.91 16.11 2.55
CA PRO A 44 55.60 16.10 3.99
C PRO A 44 54.31 16.88 4.33
N CYS A 45 53.91 16.82 5.60
CA CYS A 45 52.94 17.75 6.19
C CYS A 45 53.67 18.98 6.79
N LEU A 46 53.09 20.18 6.62
CA LEU A 46 52.91 21.26 7.62
C LEU A 46 52.98 22.67 7.01
N SER A 47 51.89 23.43 7.14
CA SER A 47 51.88 24.72 7.86
C SER A 47 50.46 25.25 8.03
N HIS A 48 50.20 25.91 9.16
CA HIS A 48 48.94 26.58 9.44
C HIS A 48 48.80 27.87 8.62
N PHE A 49 47.58 28.21 8.21
CA PHE A 49 47.15 29.61 8.12
C PHE A 49 45.69 29.74 8.55
N LEU A 50 45.45 30.52 9.61
CA LEU A 50 44.13 31.05 9.93
C LEU A 50 43.77 32.11 8.89
N ILE A 51 42.61 31.97 8.24
CA ILE A 51 41.91 33.10 7.62
C ILE A 51 40.44 33.02 8.04
N GLN A 52 40.06 33.91 8.95
CA GLN A 52 38.66 34.24 9.17
C GLN A 52 38.17 35.07 7.97
N THR A 53 37.20 34.56 7.21
CA THR A 53 36.47 35.36 6.22
C THR A 53 35.03 35.50 6.66
N VAL A 54 34.72 36.62 7.29
CA VAL A 54 33.35 37.01 7.65
C VAL A 54 32.64 37.46 6.38
N PHE A 55 31.65 36.69 5.92
CA PHE A 55 30.74 37.15 4.88
C PHE A 55 29.55 37.87 5.51
N PHE A 56 29.54 39.20 5.35
CA PHE A 56 28.37 40.04 5.59
C PHE A 56 27.25 39.65 4.61
N ILE A 57 26.08 39.29 5.14
CA ILE A 57 24.82 39.26 4.39
C ILE A 57 24.10 40.58 4.69
N PRO A 58 23.80 41.43 3.69
CA PRO A 58 23.06 42.65 3.94
C PRO A 58 21.57 42.34 4.17
N GLU A 59 21.03 42.84 5.29
CA GLU A 59 19.59 42.83 5.56
C GLU A 59 18.84 43.67 4.50
N LEU A 60 17.71 43.15 4.01
CA LEU A 60 16.73 43.90 3.22
C LEU A 60 15.38 43.92 3.95
N PRO A 61 14.68 45.08 4.00
CA PRO A 61 13.57 45.29 4.91
C PRO A 61 12.28 44.59 4.49
N PHE A 62 11.62 43.97 5.47
CA PHE A 62 10.25 43.47 5.36
C PHE A 62 9.26 44.64 5.20
N TYR A 63 8.44 44.61 4.14
CA TYR A 63 7.25 45.45 3.99
C TYR A 63 6.00 44.57 3.87
N PRO A 64 5.08 44.58 4.84
CA PRO A 64 3.78 43.91 4.71
C PRO A 64 2.74 44.88 4.12
N THR A 65 2.24 44.59 2.92
CA THR A 65 1.05 45.24 2.36
C THR A 65 -0.14 44.27 2.37
N PRO A 66 -1.26 44.60 3.04
CA PRO A 66 -2.43 43.72 3.13
C PRO A 66 -3.36 43.89 1.91
N VAL A 67 -4.03 42.80 1.51
CA VAL A 67 -5.16 42.80 0.58
C VAL A 67 -6.26 41.92 1.19
N PRO A 68 -7.53 42.36 1.22
CA PRO A 68 -8.49 41.88 2.22
C PRO A 68 -9.27 40.63 1.80
N PHE A 69 -9.55 39.75 2.77
CA PHE A 69 -10.64 38.79 2.70
C PHE A 69 -11.84 39.28 3.53
N SER A 70 -13.01 39.28 2.92
CA SER A 70 -14.27 39.73 3.50
C SER A 70 -14.83 38.77 4.55
N HIS A 71 -15.52 39.31 5.54
CA HIS A 71 -16.23 38.57 6.59
C HIS A 71 -17.16 37.47 6.07
N TYR A 72 -17.26 36.38 6.83
CA TYR A 72 -18.52 36.04 7.53
C TYR A 72 -18.20 35.19 8.78
N TYR A 73 -18.36 35.80 9.96
CA TYR A 73 -18.53 35.09 11.22
C TYR A 73 -20.03 35.07 11.54
N TYR A 74 -20.55 33.95 12.05
CA TYR A 74 -21.39 34.01 13.24
C TYR A 74 -21.18 32.75 14.08
N LEU A 75 -20.79 32.96 15.33
CA LEU A 75 -20.72 31.97 16.40
C LEU A 75 -22.10 31.81 17.04
N THR A 76 -22.41 30.61 17.54
CA THR A 76 -23.07 30.46 18.84
C THR A 76 -22.46 29.28 19.60
N HIS A 77 -21.71 29.60 20.67
CA HIS A 77 -21.39 28.64 21.73
C HIS A 77 -22.57 28.51 22.70
N GLN A 78 -22.83 27.29 23.17
CA GLN A 78 -23.43 26.93 24.46
C GLN A 78 -23.36 25.40 24.57
N SER A 79 -23.22 24.75 25.72
CA SER A 79 -22.58 25.09 27.01
C SER A 79 -22.47 23.78 27.81
N VAL A 80 -21.41 23.59 28.60
CA VAL A 80 -21.23 22.34 29.38
C VAL A 80 -22.11 22.34 30.63
N SER A 81 -22.83 21.24 30.87
CA SER A 81 -23.37 20.89 32.18
C SER A 81 -23.26 19.39 32.43
N GLN A 82 -22.65 19.02 33.56
CA GLN A 82 -22.67 17.66 34.10
C GLN A 82 -24.09 17.29 34.56
N ILE A 83 -24.43 15.99 34.60
CA ILE A 83 -25.20 15.34 35.70
C ILE A 83 -25.19 13.80 35.55
N THR A 84 -25.32 13.16 36.70
CA THR A 84 -25.11 11.77 37.14
C THR A 84 -25.82 10.60 36.40
N LYS A 85 -25.14 9.43 36.40
CA LYS A 85 -25.69 8.05 36.39
C LYS A 85 -26.45 7.73 37.71
N PRO A 86 -27.05 6.52 37.93
CA PRO A 86 -27.59 5.49 37.01
C PRO A 86 -29.04 5.06 37.34
N THR A 87 -29.69 4.21 36.53
CA THR A 87 -30.56 3.12 37.05
C THR A 87 -30.88 2.04 36.01
N LYS A 88 -30.77 0.79 36.47
CA LYS A 88 -31.58 -0.42 36.21
C LYS A 88 -31.54 -1.16 34.86
N GLU A 89 -31.31 -2.47 35.02
CA GLU A 89 -31.63 -3.61 34.16
C GLU A 89 -33.11 -4.03 34.33
N GLU A 90 -33.51 -5.11 33.64
CA GLU A 90 -34.86 -5.65 33.35
C GLU A 90 -35.36 -5.16 31.98
N GLU A 91 -35.79 -5.98 31.02
CA GLU A 91 -35.74 -7.43 30.74
C GLU A 91 -36.33 -7.59 29.31
N ASP A 92 -36.67 -8.81 28.91
CA ASP A 92 -37.53 -9.18 27.78
C ASP A 92 -37.01 -9.18 26.32
N GLU A 93 -37.08 -10.40 25.79
CA GLU A 93 -37.16 -10.81 24.40
C GLU A 93 -38.44 -10.24 23.74
N GLU A 94 -38.43 -9.99 22.42
CA GLU A 94 -39.45 -10.55 21.49
C GLU A 94 -39.25 -10.16 20.01
N GLU A 95 -39.51 -11.17 19.18
CA GLU A 95 -40.05 -11.20 17.79
C GLU A 95 -39.48 -10.40 16.60
N GLU A 96 -39.44 -11.13 15.48
CA GLU A 96 -39.26 -10.62 14.12
C GLU A 96 -40.56 -9.98 13.61
N GLU A 97 -40.48 -8.85 12.89
CA GLU A 97 -41.62 -8.37 12.08
C GLU A 97 -41.19 -8.04 10.63
N GLU A 98 -41.79 -8.75 9.65
CA GLU A 98 -41.63 -8.45 8.22
C GLU A 98 -42.39 -7.16 7.83
N PRO A 99 -41.81 -6.27 7.00
CA PRO A 99 -42.52 -5.06 6.57
C PRO A 99 -43.51 -5.34 5.43
N LYS A 100 -44.82 -5.31 5.73
CA LYS A 100 -45.88 -5.19 4.71
C LYS A 100 -46.09 -3.72 4.30
N PRO A 101 -46.43 -3.44 3.03
CA PRO A 101 -46.44 -2.08 2.50
C PRO A 101 -47.74 -1.33 2.81
N ASN A 102 -47.64 -0.18 3.49
CA ASN A 102 -48.76 0.73 3.64
C ASN A 102 -48.93 1.63 2.40
N ILE A 103 -49.97 1.34 1.63
CA ILE A 103 -50.56 2.29 0.67
C ILE A 103 -51.40 3.29 1.47
N LEU A 104 -51.12 4.58 1.36
CA LEU A 104 -52.08 5.62 1.76
C LEU A 104 -52.34 6.58 0.60
N VAL A 105 -53.62 6.69 0.24
CA VAL A 105 -54.14 7.61 -0.77
C VAL A 105 -54.44 8.94 -0.10
N LEU A 106 -53.94 10.04 -0.66
CA LEU A 106 -54.48 11.38 -0.41
C LEU A 106 -54.60 12.15 -1.74
N SER A 107 -55.75 12.78 -1.94
CA SER A 107 -56.19 13.36 -3.20
C SER A 107 -56.06 14.88 -3.24
N SER A 108 -55.52 15.37 -4.35
CA SER A 108 -55.88 16.59 -5.10
C SER A 108 -56.36 17.84 -4.34
N ILE A 109 -55.58 18.92 -4.42
CA ILE A 109 -56.10 20.26 -4.70
C ILE A 109 -55.29 20.87 -5.86
N MET A 110 -55.98 21.42 -6.84
CA MET A 110 -55.43 22.09 -8.03
C MET A 110 -55.04 23.55 -7.74
N ALA A 111 -53.94 24.01 -8.35
CA ALA A 111 -53.74 25.42 -8.70
C ALA A 111 -52.98 25.51 -10.03
N SER A 112 -53.55 26.22 -11.01
CA SER A 112 -53.02 26.36 -12.37
C SER A 112 -52.13 27.59 -12.54
N SER A 113 -51.16 27.53 -13.45
CA SER A 113 -50.56 28.73 -14.03
C SER A 113 -50.34 28.54 -15.54
N LEU A 114 -50.67 29.58 -16.30
CA LEU A 114 -50.69 29.58 -17.77
C LEU A 114 -49.50 30.35 -18.34
N PHE A 115 -49.00 29.87 -19.48
CA PHE A 115 -48.00 30.57 -20.28
C PHE A 115 -48.52 31.93 -20.80
N THR A 116 -47.66 32.95 -20.79
CA THR A 116 -47.76 34.09 -21.72
C THR A 116 -46.38 34.43 -22.31
N LYS A 117 -46.35 34.71 -23.62
CA LYS A 117 -45.20 35.23 -24.35
C LYS A 117 -45.29 36.76 -24.42
N THR A 118 -44.17 37.46 -24.31
CA THR A 118 -43.98 38.82 -24.86
C THR A 118 -42.54 38.99 -25.36
N SER A 119 -42.26 40.03 -26.15
CA SER A 119 -41.15 40.07 -27.11
C SER A 119 -40.54 41.47 -27.31
N LEU A 120 -39.27 41.49 -27.76
CA LEU A 120 -38.55 42.61 -28.42
C LEU A 120 -38.19 43.83 -27.53
N PRO A 121 -37.31 44.77 -27.97
CA PRO A 121 -36.54 44.82 -29.24
C PRO A 121 -35.01 45.00 -29.10
N SER A 122 -34.30 44.88 -30.23
CA SER A 122 -32.91 45.30 -30.42
C SER A 122 -32.80 46.78 -30.85
N LYS A 123 -31.65 47.42 -30.59
CA LYS A 123 -31.23 48.67 -31.26
C LYS A 123 -29.74 48.65 -31.58
N SER A 124 -29.41 49.15 -32.78
CA SER A 124 -28.07 49.39 -33.30
C SER A 124 -27.71 50.87 -33.18
N PHE A 125 -26.43 51.20 -33.00
CA PHE A 125 -25.89 52.52 -33.32
C PHE A 125 -24.44 52.46 -33.82
N ASN A 126 -24.19 53.10 -34.97
CA ASN A 126 -22.87 53.39 -35.52
C ASN A 126 -22.34 54.74 -34.99
N LYS A 127 -21.02 54.87 -34.84
CA LYS A 127 -20.26 56.08 -35.25
C LYS A 127 -18.75 55.83 -35.24
N SER A 128 -18.02 56.61 -36.04
CA SER A 128 -16.61 56.40 -36.37
C SER A 128 -15.70 57.54 -35.90
N LEU A 129 -14.39 57.22 -35.84
CA LEU A 129 -13.22 58.10 -36.00
C LEU A 129 -13.03 59.29 -35.04
N ASN A 130 -11.86 59.30 -34.39
CA ASN A 130 -10.87 60.36 -34.62
C ASN A 130 -9.46 59.85 -34.27
N ALA A 131 -8.45 60.37 -34.96
CA ALA A 131 -7.04 59.98 -34.81
C ALA A 131 -6.17 61.20 -34.54
N HIS A 132 -5.11 61.05 -33.74
CA HIS A 132 -3.98 61.98 -33.70
C HIS A 132 -2.65 61.22 -33.68
N SER A 133 -1.62 61.88 -34.21
CA SER A 133 -0.37 61.30 -34.73
C SER A 133 0.83 61.52 -33.79
N ILE A 134 1.99 61.01 -34.23
CA ILE A 134 3.38 61.18 -33.74
C ILE A 134 3.79 60.17 -32.64
N SER A 135 4.92 59.44 -32.70
CA SER A 135 6.02 59.42 -33.69
C SER A 135 6.42 57.98 -34.14
N SER A 136 7.30 57.88 -35.12
CA SER A 136 7.95 56.62 -35.55
C SER A 136 9.44 56.58 -35.15
N PHE A 137 9.87 55.53 -34.47
CA PHE A 137 11.28 55.13 -34.42
C PHE A 137 11.43 53.66 -34.83
N LYS A 138 12.32 53.41 -35.80
CA LYS A 138 12.70 52.07 -36.27
C LYS A 138 13.89 51.56 -35.47
N LEU A 139 13.92 50.26 -35.15
CA LEU A 139 15.13 49.43 -35.14
C LEU A 139 14.71 47.97 -35.42
N PRO A 140 15.56 47.11 -36.03
CA PRO A 140 15.09 45.89 -36.71
C PRO A 140 15.41 44.59 -35.96
N VAL A 141 14.49 43.62 -35.99
CA VAL A 141 14.83 42.19 -35.93
C VAL A 141 13.91 41.42 -36.87
N SER A 142 14.48 40.66 -37.81
CA SER A 142 13.73 39.73 -38.64
C SER A 142 13.47 38.42 -37.88
N LEU A 143 12.21 38.09 -37.60
CA LEU A 143 11.82 36.75 -37.17
C LEU A 143 10.87 36.13 -38.21
N SER A 144 11.47 35.33 -39.10
CA SER A 144 10.75 34.48 -40.06
C SER A 144 10.02 33.37 -39.31
N PHE A 145 8.77 33.61 -38.91
CA PHE A 145 7.87 32.56 -38.45
C PHE A 145 7.48 31.64 -39.61
N LYS A 146 8.18 30.51 -39.76
CA LYS A 146 7.65 29.36 -40.51
C LYS A 146 6.65 28.63 -39.62
N PRO A 147 5.38 28.46 -40.02
CA PRO A 147 4.42 27.69 -39.24
C PRO A 147 4.87 26.22 -39.21
N ARG A 148 5.26 25.74 -38.03
CA ARG A 148 5.66 24.35 -37.83
C ARG A 148 4.41 23.50 -37.69
N THR A 149 3.95 22.92 -38.80
CA THR A 149 2.87 21.93 -38.82
C THR A 149 3.30 20.69 -38.02
N THR A 150 2.97 20.65 -36.74
CA THR A 150 3.12 19.46 -35.90
C THR A 150 2.04 18.45 -36.29
N LEU A 151 2.40 17.54 -37.21
CA LEU A 151 1.69 16.28 -37.35
C LEU A 151 1.57 15.61 -35.97
N PRO A 152 0.42 15.01 -35.62
CA PRO A 152 0.30 14.28 -34.37
C PRO A 152 1.34 13.16 -34.35
N LYS A 153 2.13 13.07 -33.29
CA LYS A 153 3.02 11.92 -33.09
C LYS A 153 2.15 10.67 -33.08
N ARG A 154 2.28 9.82 -34.11
CA ARG A 154 1.86 8.42 -34.01
C ARG A 154 2.50 7.85 -32.75
N PHE A 155 1.69 7.39 -31.81
CA PHE A 155 2.18 6.55 -30.73
C PHE A 155 2.77 5.30 -31.38
N SER A 156 4.10 5.21 -31.36
CA SER A 156 4.78 3.97 -31.70
C SER A 156 4.49 3.01 -30.56
N LEU A 157 3.58 2.06 -30.80
CA LEU A 157 3.37 0.93 -29.90
C LEU A 157 4.69 0.17 -29.80
N ARG A 158 5.46 0.43 -28.74
CA ARG A 158 6.54 -0.47 -28.33
C ARG A 158 5.85 -1.69 -27.72
N ALA A 159 5.89 -2.81 -28.43
CA ALA A 159 5.67 -4.10 -27.79
C ALA A 159 6.78 -4.28 -26.75
N GLY A 160 6.40 -4.51 -25.49
CA GLY A 160 7.32 -4.58 -24.36
C GLY A 160 6.63 -4.24 -23.04
N LEU A 161 7.22 -4.73 -21.95
CA LEU A 161 6.76 -4.45 -20.60
C LEU A 161 7.05 -3.00 -20.21
N ILE A 162 6.35 -2.49 -19.19
CA ILE A 162 6.67 -1.16 -18.67
C ILE A 162 8.00 -1.21 -17.89
N GLU A 163 8.85 -0.19 -18.02
CA GLU A 163 10.11 -0.13 -17.25
C GLU A 163 9.83 -0.01 -15.74
N PRO A 164 10.69 -0.53 -14.85
CA PRO A 164 10.61 -0.25 -13.42
C PRO A 164 10.80 1.24 -13.10
N ASP A 165 10.34 1.70 -11.94
CA ASP A 165 10.68 3.03 -11.43
C ASP A 165 12.18 3.15 -11.19
N GLY A 166 12.79 4.27 -11.60
CA GLY A 166 14.25 4.43 -11.65
C GLY A 166 14.94 3.69 -12.81
N GLY A 167 14.18 3.03 -13.70
CA GLY A 167 14.69 2.38 -14.91
C GLY A 167 15.27 0.97 -14.72
N ARG A 168 15.28 0.44 -13.50
CA ARG A 168 15.63 -0.96 -13.19
C ARG A 168 15.00 -1.40 -11.88
N LEU A 169 14.80 -2.71 -11.70
CA LEU A 169 14.47 -3.27 -10.40
C LEU A 169 15.68 -3.16 -9.47
N VAL A 170 15.43 -2.83 -8.21
CA VAL A 170 16.40 -2.88 -7.12
C VAL A 170 16.14 -4.16 -6.34
N ASP A 171 16.88 -5.22 -6.66
CA ASP A 171 16.88 -6.48 -5.90
C ASP A 171 17.84 -6.32 -4.72
N LEU A 172 17.34 -6.56 -3.50
CA LEU A 172 18.08 -6.40 -2.25
C LEU A 172 18.46 -7.75 -1.63
N ARG A 173 18.30 -8.85 -2.38
CA ARG A 173 18.68 -10.20 -1.95
C ARG A 173 20.17 -10.43 -2.19
N VAL A 174 20.84 -10.94 -1.17
CA VAL A 174 22.25 -11.34 -1.21
C VAL A 174 22.43 -12.49 -2.21
N ALA A 175 23.45 -12.36 -3.08
CA ALA A 175 23.82 -13.38 -4.04
C ALA A 175 24.18 -14.69 -3.32
N GLU A 176 23.76 -15.83 -3.88
CA GLU A 176 23.89 -17.15 -3.23
C GLU A 176 25.28 -17.46 -2.65
N PRO A 177 26.42 -17.16 -3.33
CA PRO A 177 27.75 -17.43 -2.79
C PRO A 177 28.13 -16.61 -1.54
N GLU A 178 27.45 -15.50 -1.27
CA GLU A 178 27.79 -14.56 -0.19
C GLU A 178 26.92 -14.78 1.07
N ARG A 179 25.85 -15.57 0.98
CA ARG A 179 24.86 -15.75 2.06
C ARG A 179 25.47 -16.28 3.35
N ASP A 180 26.34 -17.29 3.26
CA ASP A 180 27.03 -17.86 4.43
C ASP A 180 27.96 -16.86 5.12
N LEU A 181 28.55 -15.92 4.36
CA LEU A 181 29.34 -14.83 4.93
C LEU A 181 28.42 -13.85 5.66
N LYS A 182 27.29 -13.46 5.05
CA LYS A 182 26.30 -12.58 5.66
C LYS A 182 25.62 -13.17 6.89
N LYS A 183 25.35 -14.48 6.93
CA LYS A 183 24.86 -15.19 8.15
C LYS A 183 25.86 -15.08 9.31
N ARG A 184 27.15 -15.30 9.05
CA ARG A 184 28.22 -15.15 10.06
C ARG A 184 28.40 -13.70 10.52
N GLU A 185 28.25 -12.75 9.60
CA GLU A 185 28.30 -11.32 9.89
C GLU A 185 27.13 -10.88 10.78
N ALA A 186 25.89 -11.24 10.41
CA ALA A 186 24.68 -10.92 11.16
C ALA A 186 24.71 -11.46 12.60
N ALA A 187 25.31 -12.63 12.83
CA ALA A 187 25.44 -13.22 14.16
C ALA A 187 26.23 -12.34 15.17
N LEU A 188 27.07 -11.42 14.69
CA LEU A 188 27.92 -10.53 15.48
C LEU A 188 27.30 -9.12 15.70
N LEU A 189 26.19 -8.80 15.03
CA LEU A 189 25.56 -7.47 15.10
C LEU A 189 24.53 -7.36 16.23
N PRO A 190 24.23 -6.14 16.72
CA PRO A 190 23.01 -5.89 17.49
C PRO A 190 21.78 -6.33 16.71
N ARG A 191 20.81 -6.93 17.39
CA ARG A 191 19.65 -7.57 16.76
C ARG A 191 18.37 -6.76 16.95
N VAL A 192 17.63 -6.57 15.88
CA VAL A 192 16.24 -6.09 15.88
C VAL A 192 15.34 -7.26 15.51
N LYS A 193 14.39 -7.59 16.39
CA LYS A 193 13.44 -8.70 16.18
C LYS A 193 12.24 -8.20 15.39
N LEU A 194 11.94 -8.90 14.30
CA LEU A 194 10.88 -8.56 13.36
C LEU A 194 9.54 -9.17 13.78
N THR A 195 8.44 -8.43 13.58
CA THR A 195 7.10 -9.01 13.57
C THR A 195 6.81 -9.67 12.22
N THR A 196 5.72 -10.45 12.12
CA THR A 196 5.26 -11.04 10.86
C THR A 196 4.99 -10.00 9.78
N ILE A 197 4.54 -8.79 10.14
CA ILE A 197 4.33 -7.67 9.21
C ILE A 197 5.67 -7.09 8.74
N ASP A 198 6.65 -6.98 9.63
CA ASP A 198 7.98 -6.50 9.24
C ASP A 198 8.68 -7.49 8.29
N VAL A 199 8.52 -8.81 8.50
CA VAL A 199 9.01 -9.84 7.56
C VAL A 199 8.33 -9.71 6.19
N GLN A 200 7.04 -9.38 6.14
CA GLN A 200 6.33 -9.07 4.88
C GLN A 200 6.86 -7.80 4.22
N TRP A 201 7.26 -6.77 4.98
CA TRP A 201 7.95 -5.59 4.42
C TRP A 201 9.37 -5.89 3.94
N VAL A 202 10.15 -6.70 4.67
CA VAL A 202 11.45 -7.20 4.22
C VAL A 202 11.29 -7.95 2.89
N HIS A 203 10.25 -8.77 2.74
CA HIS A 203 9.94 -9.46 1.49
C HIS A 203 9.63 -8.47 0.35
N VAL A 204 8.72 -7.50 0.56
CA VAL A 204 8.40 -6.42 -0.40
C VAL A 204 9.65 -5.67 -0.86
N LEU A 205 10.54 -5.31 0.07
CA LEU A 205 11.79 -4.62 -0.22
C LEU A 205 12.76 -5.53 -1.00
N SER A 206 12.93 -6.77 -0.55
CA SER A 206 13.89 -7.75 -1.09
C SER A 206 13.76 -7.94 -2.60
N GLU A 207 12.54 -8.00 -3.11
CA GLU A 207 12.27 -8.30 -4.53
C GLU A 207 12.10 -7.04 -5.39
N GLY A 208 12.29 -5.84 -4.83
CA GLY A 208 12.21 -4.59 -5.57
C GLY A 208 10.80 -4.13 -5.92
N TRP A 209 9.75 -4.61 -5.23
CA TRP A 209 8.39 -4.06 -5.38
C TRP A 209 8.35 -2.54 -5.10
N ALA A 210 9.19 -2.09 -4.16
CA ALA A 210 9.38 -0.70 -3.77
C ALA A 210 10.47 0.05 -4.57
N SER A 211 10.96 -0.49 -5.69
CA SER A 211 12.02 0.16 -6.49
C SER A 211 11.73 1.65 -6.75
N PRO A 212 12.71 2.55 -6.61
CA PRO A 212 14.15 2.29 -6.42
C PRO A 212 14.65 2.32 -4.96
N LEU A 213 13.77 2.17 -3.96
CA LEU A 213 14.15 2.22 -2.53
C LEU A 213 15.17 1.13 -2.16
N THR A 214 16.21 1.47 -1.39
CA THR A 214 17.33 0.55 -1.05
C THR A 214 17.19 -0.17 0.30
N GLY A 215 16.13 0.10 1.05
CA GLY A 215 15.85 -0.55 2.33
C GLY A 215 14.67 0.07 3.06
N PHE A 216 14.71 0.10 4.39
CA PHE A 216 13.69 0.81 5.17
C PHE A 216 13.93 2.33 5.10
N MET A 217 12.85 3.10 4.94
CA MET A 217 12.95 4.54 4.66
C MET A 217 13.72 5.31 5.74
N ARG A 218 14.68 6.12 5.29
CA ARG A 218 15.33 7.20 6.05
C ARG A 218 14.35 8.35 6.31
N GLU A 219 14.67 9.28 7.22
CA GLU A 219 13.74 10.37 7.60
C GLU A 219 13.31 11.20 6.38
N SER A 220 14.25 11.49 5.47
CA SER A 220 13.98 12.21 4.21
C SER A 220 12.96 11.50 3.30
N GLU A 221 13.04 10.18 3.20
CA GLU A 221 12.15 9.38 2.35
C GLU A 221 10.78 9.19 2.99
N PHE A 222 10.76 9.00 4.32
CA PHE A 222 9.55 8.98 5.12
C PHE A 222 8.77 10.28 5.00
N LEU A 223 9.42 11.44 5.16
CA LEU A 223 8.79 12.76 5.03
C LEU A 223 8.30 13.00 3.59
N GLN A 224 9.09 12.68 2.56
CA GLN A 224 8.66 12.83 1.18
C GLN A 224 7.44 11.95 0.84
N THR A 225 7.45 10.69 1.27
CA THR A 225 6.31 9.76 1.16
C THR A 225 5.06 10.34 1.83
N LEU A 226 5.20 10.78 3.08
CA LEU A 226 4.08 11.22 3.92
C LEU A 226 3.45 12.56 3.48
N HIS A 227 4.25 13.47 2.93
CA HIS A 227 3.78 14.79 2.48
C HIS A 227 3.46 14.85 0.97
N PHE A 228 4.16 14.10 0.13
CA PHE A 228 4.12 14.25 -1.34
C PHE A 228 3.77 12.98 -2.10
N ASN A 229 3.57 11.85 -1.43
CA ASN A 229 3.23 10.55 -2.05
C ASN A 229 4.23 10.14 -3.15
N SER A 230 5.47 10.62 -3.07
CA SER A 230 6.52 10.45 -4.06
C SER A 230 7.90 10.57 -3.44
N LEU A 231 8.91 9.99 -4.10
CA LEU A 231 10.32 10.21 -3.80
C LEU A 231 10.99 10.93 -4.97
N ARG A 232 11.85 11.90 -4.66
CA ARG A 232 12.71 12.55 -5.65
C ARG A 232 14.00 11.76 -5.84
N LEU A 233 14.37 11.50 -7.09
CA LEU A 233 15.62 10.82 -7.45
C LEU A 233 16.78 11.82 -7.65
N ASP A 234 18.01 11.31 -7.72
CA ASP A 234 19.23 12.11 -7.90
C ASP A 234 19.25 12.95 -9.18
N ASP A 235 18.61 12.47 -10.25
CA ASP A 235 18.44 13.20 -11.51
C ASP A 235 17.38 14.32 -11.43
N GLY A 236 16.71 14.45 -10.28
CA GLY A 236 15.67 15.41 -9.99
C GLY A 236 14.27 15.00 -10.44
N SER A 237 14.10 13.82 -11.05
CA SER A 237 12.79 13.22 -11.37
C SER A 237 12.07 12.72 -10.12
N PHE A 238 10.81 12.32 -10.27
CA PHE A 238 9.99 11.80 -9.17
C PHE A 238 9.42 10.43 -9.53
N VAL A 239 9.37 9.54 -8.54
CA VAL A 239 8.67 8.25 -8.59
C VAL A 239 7.56 8.24 -7.55
N ASN A 240 6.49 7.49 -7.82
CA ASN A 240 5.41 7.37 -6.84
C ASN A 240 5.88 6.58 -5.60
N MET A 241 5.45 7.01 -4.42
CA MET A 241 5.68 6.31 -3.15
C MET A 241 4.71 6.86 -2.09
N SER A 242 3.55 6.22 -1.93
CA SER A 242 2.46 6.76 -1.11
C SER A 242 2.33 6.18 0.30
N VAL A 243 3.00 5.06 0.62
CA VAL A 243 2.90 4.38 1.92
C VAL A 243 4.26 4.31 2.62
N PRO A 244 4.36 4.67 3.92
CA PRO A 244 5.61 4.56 4.67
C PRO A 244 6.07 3.11 4.88
N ILE A 245 7.18 2.72 4.22
CA ILE A 245 7.85 1.43 4.39
C ILE A 245 8.99 1.61 5.40
N VAL A 246 8.67 1.42 6.69
CA VAL A 246 9.54 1.75 7.82
C VAL A 246 9.54 0.62 8.85
N LEU A 247 10.67 0.42 9.52
CA LEU A 247 10.81 -0.49 10.66
C LEU A 247 10.76 0.32 11.95
N ALA A 248 9.91 -0.06 12.90
CA ALA A 248 9.79 0.63 14.19
C ALA A 248 10.58 -0.09 15.29
N ILE A 249 11.25 0.67 16.16
CA ILE A 249 12.00 0.15 17.31
C ILE A 249 11.69 0.89 18.61
N ASP A 250 11.70 0.17 19.72
CA ASP A 250 11.48 0.73 21.06
C ASP A 250 12.75 1.40 21.63
N ASP A 251 12.58 2.12 22.74
CA ASP A 251 13.66 2.85 23.41
C ASP A 251 14.81 1.92 23.88
N SER A 252 14.50 0.68 24.29
CA SER A 252 15.49 -0.32 24.74
C SER A 252 16.26 -0.95 23.58
N GLN A 253 15.60 -1.13 22.43
CA GLN A 253 16.24 -1.56 21.19
C GLN A 253 17.18 -0.47 20.69
N LYS A 254 16.75 0.80 20.69
CA LYS A 254 17.60 1.93 20.34
C LYS A 254 18.83 2.03 21.24
N GLU A 255 18.67 1.93 22.56
CA GLU A 255 19.80 1.93 23.50
C GLU A 255 20.77 0.76 23.24
N ARG A 256 20.25 -0.44 22.96
CA ARG A 256 21.05 -1.64 22.65
C ARG A 256 21.84 -1.54 21.34
N ILE A 257 21.30 -0.83 20.35
CA ILE A 257 22.00 -0.55 19.08
C ILE A 257 23.15 0.45 19.32
N GLY A 258 22.92 1.46 20.17
CA GLY A 258 23.93 2.42 20.59
C GLY A 258 24.55 3.17 19.40
N GLU A 259 25.87 3.12 19.30
CA GLU A 259 26.65 3.75 18.20
C GLU A 259 26.88 2.79 17.01
N SER A 260 26.26 1.60 16.98
CA SER A 260 26.42 0.67 15.86
C SER A 260 25.78 1.21 14.59
N ASN A 261 26.55 1.32 13.52
CA ASN A 261 26.06 1.74 12.20
C ASN A 261 25.32 0.60 11.44
N ARG A 262 25.17 -0.59 12.05
CA ARG A 262 24.62 -1.80 11.43
C ARG A 262 23.84 -2.64 12.44
N VAL A 263 22.77 -3.30 11.98
CA VAL A 263 21.98 -4.25 12.78
C VAL A 263 21.63 -5.49 11.98
N ALA A 264 21.50 -6.63 12.66
CA ALA A 264 20.87 -7.83 12.10
C ALA A 264 19.36 -7.78 12.35
N LEU A 265 18.57 -8.07 11.32
CA LEU A 265 17.14 -8.24 11.42
C LEU A 265 16.84 -9.74 11.56
N VAL A 266 16.17 -10.13 12.64
CA VAL A 266 15.92 -11.54 13.00
C VAL A 266 14.43 -11.85 13.12
N ASP A 267 14.05 -13.09 12.83
CA ASP A 267 12.67 -13.58 12.94
C ASP A 267 12.23 -13.89 14.40
N SER A 268 11.07 -14.54 14.54
CA SER A 268 10.53 -15.01 15.83
C SER A 268 11.45 -15.96 16.60
N ASP A 269 12.31 -16.69 15.89
CA ASP A 269 13.16 -17.76 16.41
C ASP A 269 14.65 -17.35 16.44
N ASP A 270 14.91 -16.04 16.30
CA ASP A 270 16.23 -15.41 16.29
C ASP A 270 17.14 -15.81 15.10
N ASN A 271 16.56 -16.34 14.00
CA ASN A 271 17.29 -16.58 12.76
C ASN A 271 17.54 -15.26 12.01
N PRO A 272 18.76 -15.02 11.48
CA PRO A 272 19.07 -13.80 10.73
C PRO A 272 18.45 -13.83 9.33
N LEU A 273 17.51 -12.92 9.05
CA LEU A 273 16.87 -12.76 7.74
C LEU A 273 17.56 -11.69 6.88
N ALA A 274 18.03 -10.60 7.49
CA ALA A 274 18.66 -9.49 6.78
C ALA A 274 19.68 -8.74 7.65
N ILE A 275 20.49 -7.92 7.01
CA ILE A 275 21.31 -6.88 7.66
C ILE A 275 20.80 -5.53 7.18
N LEU A 276 20.70 -4.56 8.09
CA LEU A 276 20.46 -3.16 7.77
C LEU A 276 21.75 -2.37 8.06
N THR A 277 22.24 -1.60 7.09
CA THR A 277 23.51 -0.87 7.14
C THR A 277 23.33 0.63 6.96
N ASP A 278 24.35 1.38 7.38
CA ASP A 278 24.37 2.85 7.36
C ASP A 278 23.13 3.45 8.03
N ILE A 279 22.78 2.90 9.20
CA ILE A 279 21.46 3.10 9.80
C ILE A 279 21.20 4.55 10.26
N GLU A 280 19.93 4.93 10.23
CA GLU A 280 19.44 6.23 10.70
C GLU A 280 18.24 6.02 11.62
N ILE A 281 18.35 6.41 12.90
CA ILE A 281 17.29 6.25 13.89
C ILE A 281 16.64 7.61 14.18
N TYR A 282 15.40 7.78 13.72
CA TYR A 282 14.62 9.03 13.82
C TYR A 282 13.30 8.79 14.55
N LYS A 283 12.56 9.86 14.88
CA LYS A 283 11.33 9.74 15.68
C LYS A 283 10.20 9.09 14.88
N HIS A 284 9.31 8.38 15.56
CA HIS A 284 8.06 7.88 15.00
C HIS A 284 6.89 8.81 15.40
N PRO A 285 6.53 9.83 14.59
CA PRO A 285 5.38 10.70 14.88
C PRO A 285 4.07 9.97 14.56
N LYS A 286 3.70 8.99 15.39
CA LYS A 286 2.60 8.04 15.15
C LYS A 286 1.30 8.72 14.71
N GLU A 287 0.81 9.69 15.48
CA GLU A 287 -0.45 10.39 15.19
C GLU A 287 -0.41 11.09 13.82
N GLU A 288 0.68 11.79 13.49
CA GLU A 288 0.85 12.45 12.20
C GLU A 288 0.98 11.43 11.05
N ARG A 289 1.73 10.35 11.24
CA ARG A 289 1.86 9.24 10.28
C ARG A 289 0.47 8.66 9.96
N ILE A 290 -0.33 8.40 10.98
CA ILE A 290 -1.68 7.85 10.85
C ILE A 290 -2.58 8.87 10.12
N ALA A 291 -2.64 10.11 10.61
CA ALA A 291 -3.47 11.18 10.05
C ALA A 291 -3.22 11.42 8.56
N ARG A 292 -1.94 11.47 8.14
CA ARG A 292 -1.56 11.74 6.75
C ARG A 292 -1.72 10.53 5.82
N THR A 293 -1.55 9.31 6.33
CA THR A 293 -1.67 8.09 5.52
C THR A 293 -3.14 7.67 5.32
N TRP A 294 -3.97 7.68 6.39
CA TRP A 294 -5.38 7.26 6.36
C TRP A 294 -6.40 8.40 6.28
N GLY A 295 -6.00 9.66 6.45
CA GLY A 295 -6.93 10.80 6.49
C GLY A 295 -7.80 10.88 7.75
N THR A 296 -7.52 10.06 8.77
CA THR A 296 -8.17 10.05 10.09
C THR A 296 -7.21 9.46 11.12
N THR A 297 -7.45 9.74 12.40
CA THR A 297 -6.78 9.11 13.56
C THR A 297 -7.76 8.29 14.42
N ALA A 298 -8.92 7.93 13.87
CA ALA A 298 -9.92 7.14 14.56
C ALA A 298 -9.36 5.78 15.06
N PRO A 299 -9.70 5.34 16.28
CA PRO A 299 -9.31 4.02 16.78
C PRO A 299 -10.03 2.91 16.01
N GLY A 300 -9.48 1.70 16.04
CA GLY A 300 -10.01 0.53 15.36
C GLY A 300 -9.66 0.45 13.87
N LEU A 301 -8.74 1.27 13.37
CA LEU A 301 -8.13 1.08 12.05
C LEU A 301 -7.21 -0.16 12.11
N PRO A 302 -7.52 -1.28 11.44
CA PRO A 302 -6.92 -2.59 11.76
C PRO A 302 -5.40 -2.61 11.62
N TYR A 303 -4.86 -2.09 10.51
CA TYR A 303 -3.41 -1.99 10.32
C TYR A 303 -2.73 -1.08 11.35
N VAL A 304 -3.38 0.02 11.74
CA VAL A 304 -2.83 0.97 12.71
C VAL A 304 -2.71 0.31 14.08
N GLU A 305 -3.75 -0.40 14.53
CA GLU A 305 -3.71 -1.10 15.82
C GLU A 305 -2.66 -2.22 15.85
N GLU A 306 -2.51 -2.95 14.74
CA GLU A 306 -1.57 -4.07 14.63
C GLU A 306 -0.09 -3.63 14.63
N THR A 307 0.27 -2.53 13.95
CA THR A 307 1.67 -2.20 13.66
C THR A 307 2.10 -0.76 13.96
N ILE A 308 1.19 0.13 14.43
CA ILE A 308 1.55 1.53 14.77
C ILE A 308 1.21 1.89 16.22
N THR A 309 0.00 1.59 16.72
CA THR A 309 -0.46 2.00 18.05
C THR A 309 0.53 1.61 19.14
N ASN A 310 0.86 0.31 19.20
CA ASN A 310 1.73 -0.27 20.24
C ASN A 310 3.19 -0.43 19.81
N ALA A 311 3.57 0.03 18.61
CA ALA A 311 4.94 -0.04 18.11
C ALA A 311 5.90 0.88 18.87
N GLY A 312 7.20 0.78 18.60
CA GLY A 312 8.21 1.66 19.17
C GLY A 312 8.06 3.15 18.79
N ASN A 313 8.70 4.02 19.58
CA ASN A 313 8.70 5.48 19.42
C ASN A 313 9.75 5.98 18.40
N TRP A 314 10.56 5.09 17.85
CA TRP A 314 11.57 5.38 16.86
C TRP A 314 11.33 4.57 15.59
N LEU A 315 11.78 5.11 14.46
CA LEU A 315 11.91 4.41 13.20
C LEU A 315 13.40 4.24 12.88
N ILE A 316 13.76 3.14 12.25
CA ILE A 316 15.11 2.86 11.76
C ILE A 316 15.07 2.69 10.24
N GLY A 317 15.75 3.61 9.55
CA GLY A 317 16.02 3.54 8.12
C GLY A 317 17.45 3.07 7.84
N GLY A 318 17.73 2.64 6.62
CA GLY A 318 19.05 2.16 6.21
C GLY A 318 19.00 1.29 4.96
N ASP A 319 20.17 0.95 4.44
CA ASP A 319 20.33 0.11 3.27
C ASP A 319 20.23 -1.37 3.67
N LEU A 320 19.41 -2.15 2.95
CA LEU A 320 18.98 -3.49 3.36
C LEU A 320 19.64 -4.58 2.52
N GLU A 321 20.26 -5.56 3.18
CA GLU A 321 20.82 -6.76 2.58
C GLU A 321 20.05 -7.99 3.07
N VAL A 322 19.14 -8.54 2.26
CA VAL A 322 18.31 -9.69 2.65
C VAL A 322 19.04 -10.99 2.34
N ILE A 323 19.35 -11.76 3.38
CA ILE A 323 20.29 -12.88 3.31
C ILE A 323 19.75 -14.02 2.46
N GLU A 324 18.47 -14.38 2.63
CA GLU A 324 17.81 -15.45 1.88
C GLU A 324 16.45 -14.99 1.34
N PRO A 325 15.99 -15.51 0.18
CA PRO A 325 14.66 -15.23 -0.33
C PRO A 325 13.59 -15.65 0.68
N ILE A 326 12.66 -14.75 1.01
CA ILE A 326 11.60 -15.03 1.98
C ILE A 326 10.67 -16.13 1.47
N LYS A 327 10.38 -17.11 2.33
CA LYS A 327 9.44 -18.22 2.11
C LYS A 327 8.59 -18.38 3.36
N TYR A 328 7.32 -18.76 3.17
CA TYR A 328 6.35 -18.93 4.27
C TYR A 328 6.02 -20.39 4.55
N HIS A 329 6.36 -21.31 3.63
CA HIS A 329 6.13 -22.75 3.76
C HIS A 329 4.65 -23.17 3.95
N ASP A 330 3.72 -22.27 3.68
CA ASP A 330 2.26 -22.42 3.76
C ASP A 330 1.62 -23.16 2.55
N GLY A 331 2.45 -23.71 1.66
CA GLY A 331 2.02 -24.35 0.40
C GLY A 331 1.70 -23.37 -0.74
N LEU A 332 1.78 -22.05 -0.52
CA LEU A 332 1.47 -21.02 -1.52
C LEU A 332 2.69 -20.31 -2.10
N ASP A 333 3.91 -20.61 -1.62
CA ASP A 333 5.15 -19.98 -2.10
C ASP A 333 5.37 -20.09 -3.61
N ARG A 334 4.83 -21.13 -4.26
CA ARG A 334 4.84 -21.32 -5.73
C ARG A 334 4.10 -20.22 -6.51
N PHE A 335 3.23 -19.47 -5.83
CA PHE A 335 2.49 -18.34 -6.39
C PHE A 335 3.11 -16.99 -6.01
N ARG A 336 4.11 -16.95 -5.12
CA ARG A 336 4.81 -15.72 -4.73
C ARG A 336 5.96 -15.48 -5.71
N LEU A 337 5.60 -15.00 -6.90
CA LEU A 337 6.56 -14.63 -7.95
C LEU A 337 7.01 -13.18 -7.75
N SER A 338 8.31 -12.97 -7.72
CA SER A 338 8.94 -11.66 -7.67
C SER A 338 8.61 -10.81 -8.91
N PRO A 339 8.81 -9.48 -8.87
CA PRO A 339 8.70 -8.61 -10.04
C PRO A 339 9.61 -9.05 -11.21
N ALA A 340 10.74 -9.70 -10.94
CA ALA A 340 11.64 -10.23 -11.96
C ALA A 340 11.05 -11.50 -12.63
N GLU A 341 10.59 -12.47 -11.84
CA GLU A 341 9.96 -13.71 -12.35
C GLU A 341 8.64 -13.42 -13.08
N LEU A 342 7.88 -12.42 -12.64
CA LEU A 342 6.68 -11.95 -13.36
C LEU A 342 7.02 -11.37 -14.73
N ARG A 343 8.08 -10.56 -14.84
CA ARG A 343 8.55 -10.01 -16.12
C ARG A 343 9.00 -11.12 -17.06
N GLU A 344 9.78 -12.08 -16.57
CA GLU A 344 10.20 -13.25 -17.33
C GLU A 344 8.99 -14.06 -17.84
N GLU A 345 7.98 -14.29 -17.00
CA GLU A 345 6.75 -15.00 -17.38
C GLU A 345 5.95 -14.26 -18.47
N PHE A 346 5.86 -12.92 -18.41
CA PHE A 346 5.20 -12.13 -19.45
C PHE A 346 5.98 -12.13 -20.77
N GLU A 347 7.31 -12.06 -20.72
CA GLU A 347 8.18 -12.15 -21.90
C GLU A 347 8.10 -13.56 -22.54
N ARG A 348 8.12 -14.61 -21.71
CA ARG A 348 7.94 -16.02 -22.11
C ARG A 348 6.59 -16.27 -22.77
N ARG A 349 5.52 -15.62 -22.29
CA ARG A 349 4.19 -15.65 -22.95
C ARG A 349 4.11 -14.75 -24.18
N ASN A 350 5.14 -13.97 -24.51
CA ASN A 350 5.12 -12.95 -25.55
C ASN A 350 3.96 -11.96 -25.39
N ALA A 351 3.76 -11.46 -24.16
CA ALA A 351 2.73 -10.46 -23.87
C ALA A 351 3.07 -9.12 -24.54
N ASP A 352 2.12 -8.53 -25.28
CA ASP A 352 2.25 -7.18 -25.84
C ASP A 352 1.51 -6.11 -25.01
N ALA A 353 0.67 -6.56 -24.08
CA ALA A 353 0.15 -5.76 -22.96
C ALA A 353 -0.01 -6.64 -21.71
N VAL A 354 0.16 -6.06 -20.53
CA VAL A 354 -0.08 -6.70 -19.23
C VAL A 354 -0.98 -5.80 -18.41
N PHE A 355 -2.16 -6.32 -18.05
CA PHE A 355 -3.16 -5.58 -17.28
C PHE A 355 -3.33 -6.21 -15.89
N ALA A 356 -3.06 -5.42 -14.85
CA ALA A 356 -3.13 -5.90 -13.47
C ALA A 356 -4.52 -5.71 -12.86
N PHE A 357 -4.97 -6.73 -12.12
CA PHE A 357 -6.14 -6.67 -11.25
C PHE A 357 -5.72 -6.95 -9.80
N GLN A 358 -5.63 -5.89 -9.00
CA GLN A 358 -5.42 -5.95 -7.55
C GLN A 358 -6.70 -6.40 -6.85
N LEU A 359 -6.57 -7.33 -5.89
CA LEU A 359 -7.69 -7.77 -5.06
C LEU A 359 -7.24 -8.31 -3.69
N ARG A 360 -8.13 -8.17 -2.71
CA ARG A 360 -8.02 -8.83 -1.39
C ARG A 360 -9.23 -9.72 -1.06
N ASN A 361 -10.21 -9.77 -1.97
CA ASN A 361 -11.52 -10.40 -1.78
C ASN A 361 -11.70 -11.56 -2.77
N PRO A 362 -12.63 -12.50 -2.52
CA PRO A 362 -13.06 -13.47 -3.52
C PRO A 362 -13.47 -12.83 -4.87
N VAL A 363 -13.21 -13.52 -5.98
CA VAL A 363 -13.59 -13.07 -7.32
C VAL A 363 -15.05 -13.46 -7.59
N HIS A 364 -15.91 -12.45 -7.68
CA HIS A 364 -17.26 -12.59 -8.22
C HIS A 364 -17.31 -12.06 -9.66
N ASN A 365 -18.39 -12.33 -10.40
CA ASN A 365 -18.48 -12.03 -11.83
C ASN A 365 -18.50 -10.51 -12.14
N GLY A 366 -18.62 -9.65 -11.13
CA GLY A 366 -18.40 -8.20 -11.27
C GLY A 366 -16.92 -7.87 -11.48
N HIS A 367 -16.02 -8.49 -10.72
CA HIS A 367 -14.59 -8.43 -10.96
C HIS A 367 -14.23 -9.06 -12.32
N ALA A 368 -14.83 -10.21 -12.65
CA ALA A 368 -14.63 -10.84 -13.97
C ALA A 368 -15.08 -9.96 -15.14
N LEU A 369 -16.19 -9.23 -15.00
CA LEU A 369 -16.64 -8.25 -16.01
C LEU A 369 -15.59 -7.16 -16.26
N LEU A 370 -14.96 -6.63 -15.20
CA LEU A 370 -13.90 -5.63 -15.32
C LEU A 370 -12.67 -6.20 -16.05
N MET A 371 -12.26 -7.43 -15.73
CA MET A 371 -11.11 -8.09 -16.34
C MET A 371 -11.35 -8.49 -17.81
N THR A 372 -12.51 -9.10 -18.10
CA THR A 372 -12.89 -9.52 -19.46
C THR A 372 -13.16 -8.33 -20.39
N ASP A 373 -13.81 -7.26 -19.89
CA ASP A 373 -14.01 -6.03 -20.66
C ASP A 373 -12.69 -5.28 -20.89
N THR A 374 -11.74 -5.34 -19.94
CA THR A 374 -10.37 -4.83 -20.17
C THR A 374 -9.69 -5.59 -21.30
N ARG A 375 -9.70 -6.94 -21.28
CA ARG A 375 -9.15 -7.77 -22.35
C ARG A 375 -9.75 -7.38 -23.71
N ARG A 376 -11.08 -7.26 -23.78
CA ARG A 376 -11.82 -6.84 -25.00
C ARG A 376 -11.33 -5.48 -25.51
N ARG A 377 -11.25 -4.46 -24.65
CA ARG A 377 -10.77 -3.12 -25.02
C ARG A 377 -9.32 -3.14 -25.53
N LEU A 378 -8.44 -3.93 -24.92
CA LEU A 378 -7.04 -4.05 -25.37
C LEU A 378 -6.94 -4.69 -26.77
N LEU A 379 -7.72 -5.74 -27.04
CA LEU A 379 -7.81 -6.33 -28.38
C LEU A 379 -8.35 -5.31 -29.41
N GLU A 380 -9.36 -4.51 -29.04
CA GLU A 380 -9.90 -3.42 -29.87
C GLU A 380 -8.90 -2.29 -30.11
N MET A 381 -8.03 -1.98 -29.14
CA MET A 381 -6.91 -1.05 -29.28
C MET A 381 -5.78 -1.59 -30.18
N GLY A 382 -5.83 -2.87 -30.55
CA GLY A 382 -4.93 -3.50 -31.52
C GLY A 382 -3.88 -4.43 -30.93
N PHE A 383 -3.78 -4.55 -29.59
CA PHE A 383 -2.95 -5.56 -28.94
C PHE A 383 -3.39 -6.98 -29.37
N LYS A 384 -2.44 -7.91 -29.41
CA LYS A 384 -2.64 -9.28 -29.93
C LYS A 384 -2.64 -10.32 -28.82
N ASN A 385 -1.86 -10.08 -27.77
CA ASN A 385 -1.70 -10.98 -26.66
C ASN A 385 -1.66 -10.21 -25.32
N PRO A 386 -2.76 -9.52 -24.96
CA PRO A 386 -2.86 -8.94 -23.62
C PRO A 386 -2.92 -10.06 -22.58
N ILE A 387 -2.17 -9.97 -21.50
CA ILE A 387 -2.15 -10.95 -20.40
C ILE A 387 -2.73 -10.31 -19.13
N LEU A 388 -3.67 -11.01 -18.48
CA LEU A 388 -4.18 -10.64 -17.16
C LEU A 388 -3.15 -11.03 -16.09
N LEU A 389 -2.77 -10.08 -15.25
CA LEU A 389 -2.12 -10.36 -13.97
C LEU A 389 -3.19 -10.31 -12.86
N LEU A 390 -3.76 -11.47 -12.53
CA LEU A 390 -4.69 -11.63 -11.41
C LEU A 390 -3.87 -11.73 -10.13
N HIS A 391 -3.91 -10.69 -9.29
CA HIS A 391 -2.84 -10.44 -8.34
C HIS A 391 -3.35 -10.28 -6.90
N PRO A 392 -3.85 -11.35 -6.26
CA PRO A 392 -4.30 -11.31 -4.87
C PRO A 392 -3.19 -10.82 -3.93
N LEU A 393 -3.54 -9.92 -3.02
CA LEU A 393 -2.68 -9.54 -1.91
C LEU A 393 -2.61 -10.68 -0.88
N GLY A 394 -1.41 -10.97 -0.38
CA GLY A 394 -1.14 -12.07 0.55
C GLY A 394 -0.26 -11.75 1.75
N GLY A 395 0.07 -10.48 2.00
CA GLY A 395 0.48 -10.04 3.34
C GLY A 395 -0.72 -9.91 4.29
N TYR A 396 -0.53 -9.23 5.41
CA TYR A 396 -1.56 -8.99 6.43
C TYR A 396 -2.87 -8.46 5.83
N THR A 397 -3.98 -9.03 6.31
CA THR A 397 -5.35 -8.56 6.08
C THR A 397 -6.13 -8.63 7.39
N LYS A 398 -7.08 -7.71 7.59
CA LYS A 398 -7.92 -7.64 8.80
C LYS A 398 -8.77 -8.90 8.99
N ALA A 399 -9.08 -9.24 10.25
CA ALA A 399 -9.63 -10.53 10.66
C ALA A 399 -10.96 -10.97 10.01
N ASP A 400 -11.81 -10.06 9.51
CA ASP A 400 -13.07 -10.41 8.82
C ASP A 400 -12.93 -10.56 7.28
N ASP A 401 -11.76 -10.29 6.69
CA ASP A 401 -11.49 -10.61 5.28
C ASP A 401 -11.22 -12.12 5.13
N VAL A 402 -11.53 -12.69 3.96
CA VAL A 402 -11.34 -14.14 3.71
C VAL A 402 -9.83 -14.48 3.67
N PRO A 403 -9.34 -15.50 4.42
CA PRO A 403 -7.93 -15.86 4.44
C PRO A 403 -7.36 -16.20 3.07
N LEU A 404 -6.06 -15.92 2.88
CA LEU A 404 -5.36 -16.09 1.60
C LEU A 404 -5.53 -17.48 0.99
N SER A 405 -5.37 -18.55 1.77
CA SER A 405 -5.51 -19.94 1.31
C SER A 405 -6.90 -20.26 0.76
N TRP A 406 -7.96 -19.73 1.38
CA TRP A 406 -9.34 -19.87 0.88
C TRP A 406 -9.59 -19.00 -0.35
N ARG A 407 -9.01 -17.80 -0.44
CA ARG A 407 -9.07 -16.96 -1.65
C ARG A 407 -8.37 -17.63 -2.84
N MET A 408 -7.19 -18.21 -2.64
CA MET A 408 -6.47 -18.91 -3.70
C MET A 408 -7.27 -20.10 -4.24
N LYS A 409 -7.81 -20.97 -3.38
CA LYS A 409 -8.74 -22.04 -3.78
C LYS A 409 -9.95 -21.51 -4.56
N GLN A 410 -10.51 -20.37 -4.14
CA GLN A 410 -11.66 -19.76 -4.80
C GLN A 410 -11.29 -19.21 -6.19
N HIS A 411 -10.10 -18.62 -6.34
CA HIS A 411 -9.61 -18.11 -7.62
C HIS A 411 -9.24 -19.24 -8.59
N GLU A 412 -8.67 -20.35 -8.10
CA GLU A 412 -8.47 -21.58 -8.87
C GLU A 412 -9.80 -22.07 -9.47
N LYS A 413 -10.89 -22.10 -8.68
CA LYS A 413 -12.23 -22.46 -9.21
C LYS A 413 -12.82 -21.46 -10.21
N VAL A 414 -12.53 -20.17 -10.10
CA VAL A 414 -12.94 -19.17 -11.11
C VAL A 414 -12.25 -19.39 -12.47
N LEU A 415 -11.03 -19.93 -12.46
CA LEU A 415 -10.27 -20.31 -13.65
C LEU A 415 -10.72 -21.67 -14.20
N GLU A 416 -10.92 -22.68 -13.35
CA GLU A 416 -11.48 -23.97 -13.75
C GLU A 416 -12.88 -23.86 -14.37
N ASP A 417 -13.75 -23.01 -13.80
CA ASP A 417 -15.11 -22.75 -14.31
C ASP A 417 -15.11 -21.89 -15.60
N GLY A 418 -13.94 -21.48 -16.11
CA GLY A 418 -13.80 -20.73 -17.37
C GLY A 418 -14.31 -19.29 -17.33
N VAL A 419 -14.55 -18.71 -16.14
CA VAL A 419 -14.95 -17.30 -15.98
C VAL A 419 -13.78 -16.36 -16.29
N LEU A 420 -12.56 -16.80 -16.03
CA LEU A 420 -11.33 -16.23 -16.53
C LEU A 420 -10.58 -17.31 -17.32
N ASP A 421 -9.93 -16.91 -18.41
CA ASP A 421 -9.15 -17.81 -19.27
C ASP A 421 -7.76 -18.10 -18.66
N PRO A 422 -7.42 -19.35 -18.31
CA PRO A 422 -6.11 -19.69 -17.73
C PRO A 422 -4.92 -19.44 -18.68
N GLU A 423 -5.11 -19.61 -19.99
CA GLU A 423 -4.00 -19.46 -20.96
C GLU A 423 -3.52 -18.01 -21.04
N THR A 424 -4.43 -17.06 -20.81
CA THR A 424 -4.14 -15.62 -20.86
C THR A 424 -4.19 -14.93 -19.50
N THR A 425 -4.10 -15.72 -18.42
CA THR A 425 -4.02 -15.24 -17.03
C THR A 425 -2.75 -15.77 -16.34
N VAL A 426 -2.04 -14.88 -15.66
CA VAL A 426 -1.03 -15.21 -14.65
C VAL A 426 -1.62 -14.92 -13.27
N VAL A 427 -1.61 -15.91 -12.39
CA VAL A 427 -2.01 -15.77 -10.98
C VAL A 427 -0.75 -15.69 -10.13
N SER A 428 -0.60 -14.61 -9.36
CA SER A 428 0.52 -14.43 -8.43
C SER A 428 0.08 -13.72 -7.16
N ILE A 429 0.76 -13.97 -6.05
CA ILE A 429 0.48 -13.39 -4.73
C ILE A 429 1.39 -12.19 -4.50
N PHE A 430 0.79 -11.01 -4.30
CA PHE A 430 1.51 -9.79 -3.95
C PHE A 430 1.82 -9.79 -2.43
N PRO A 431 3.10 -9.74 -1.99
CA PRO A 431 3.46 -9.99 -0.60
C PRO A 431 3.17 -8.83 0.37
N SER A 432 2.77 -7.66 -0.12
CA SER A 432 2.51 -6.48 0.74
C SER A 432 1.43 -6.73 1.79
N PRO A 433 1.62 -6.23 3.02
CA PRO A 433 0.52 -5.94 3.94
C PRO A 433 -0.53 -5.02 3.33
N MET A 434 -1.79 -5.17 3.75
CA MET A 434 -2.92 -4.31 3.40
C MET A 434 -3.13 -3.23 4.47
N HIS A 435 -3.04 -1.95 4.09
CA HIS A 435 -3.23 -0.83 5.02
C HIS A 435 -4.70 -0.46 5.25
N TYR A 436 -5.55 -0.71 4.25
CA TYR A 436 -6.89 -0.13 4.13
C TYR A 436 -6.86 1.41 4.04
N ALA A 437 -5.82 1.95 3.39
CA ALA A 437 -5.55 3.39 3.24
C ALA A 437 -6.08 4.00 1.93
N GLY A 438 -7.04 3.34 1.26
CA GLY A 438 -7.88 3.96 0.22
C GLY A 438 -7.12 4.64 -0.93
N PRO A 439 -7.39 5.93 -1.23
CA PRO A 439 -6.70 6.69 -2.28
C PRO A 439 -5.17 6.84 -2.08
N THR A 440 -4.68 6.75 -0.84
CA THR A 440 -3.24 6.70 -0.56
C THR A 440 -2.68 5.36 -0.99
N GLU A 441 -3.28 4.26 -0.55
CA GLU A 441 -2.77 2.91 -0.80
C GLU A 441 -2.97 2.40 -2.24
N VAL A 442 -4.00 2.84 -2.96
CA VAL A 442 -4.20 2.41 -4.37
C VAL A 442 -3.05 2.86 -5.28
N GLN A 443 -2.37 3.96 -4.95
CA GLN A 443 -1.15 4.39 -5.64
C GLN A 443 -0.01 3.38 -5.45
N TRP A 444 0.22 2.93 -4.21
CA TRP A 444 1.17 1.85 -3.89
C TRP A 444 0.85 0.54 -4.63
N HIS A 445 -0.43 0.12 -4.63
CA HIS A 445 -0.88 -1.08 -5.34
C HIS A 445 -0.65 -1.00 -6.85
N ALA A 446 -0.69 0.20 -7.44
CA ALA A 446 -0.39 0.45 -8.85
C ALA A 446 1.11 0.54 -9.14
N LYS A 447 1.88 1.31 -8.35
CA LYS A 447 3.35 1.42 -8.42
C LYS A 447 4.03 0.06 -8.35
N SER A 448 3.62 -0.79 -7.42
CA SER A 448 4.13 -2.17 -7.29
C SER A 448 3.94 -2.98 -8.57
N ARG A 449 2.87 -2.71 -9.33
CA ARG A 449 2.52 -3.42 -10.57
C ARG A 449 3.22 -2.84 -11.79
N ILE A 450 3.55 -1.54 -11.78
CA ILE A 450 4.55 -0.96 -12.70
C ILE A 450 5.88 -1.69 -12.53
N ASN A 451 6.37 -1.84 -11.30
CA ASN A 451 7.62 -2.55 -11.04
C ASN A 451 7.58 -4.02 -11.49
N ALA A 452 6.43 -4.70 -11.38
CA ALA A 452 6.20 -6.03 -11.96
C ALA A 452 5.96 -6.08 -13.49
N GLY A 453 5.98 -4.95 -14.21
CA GLY A 453 5.89 -4.90 -15.68
C GLY A 453 4.52 -4.61 -16.28
N ALA A 454 3.47 -4.42 -15.46
CA ALA A 454 2.12 -4.12 -15.93
C ALA A 454 2.02 -2.71 -16.53
N ASN A 455 1.60 -2.61 -17.78
CA ASN A 455 1.41 -1.33 -18.49
C ASN A 455 -0.04 -0.81 -18.45
N PHE A 456 -0.99 -1.63 -17.97
CA PHE A 456 -2.37 -1.22 -17.64
C PHE A 456 -2.75 -1.61 -16.21
N TYR A 457 -3.56 -0.80 -15.55
CA TYR A 457 -4.05 -1.06 -14.18
C TYR A 457 -5.55 -0.83 -14.07
N ILE A 458 -6.28 -1.88 -13.67
CA ILE A 458 -7.73 -1.82 -13.48
C ILE A 458 -8.03 -1.21 -12.11
N VAL A 459 -8.90 -0.20 -12.07
CA VAL A 459 -9.36 0.42 -10.81
C VAL A 459 -10.87 0.63 -10.80
N GLY A 460 -11.52 0.11 -9.74
CA GLY A 460 -12.97 0.12 -9.54
C GLY A 460 -13.46 1.23 -8.60
N ARG A 461 -14.60 0.97 -7.95
CA ARG A 461 -15.13 1.77 -6.83
C ARG A 461 -14.32 1.49 -5.57
N ASP A 462 -14.05 2.53 -4.76
CA ASP A 462 -13.50 2.43 -3.40
C ASP A 462 -12.29 1.48 -3.28
N PRO A 463 -11.26 1.63 -4.14
CA PRO A 463 -10.09 0.76 -4.10
C PRO A 463 -9.34 0.98 -2.78
N ALA A 464 -8.92 -0.13 -2.16
CA ALA A 464 -8.30 -0.14 -0.83
C ALA A 464 -9.14 0.47 0.32
N GLY A 465 -10.43 0.70 0.12
CA GLY A 465 -11.33 1.20 1.16
C GLY A 465 -11.86 0.16 2.14
N MET A 466 -12.46 0.66 3.22
CA MET A 466 -13.26 -0.05 4.22
C MET A 466 -14.30 0.91 4.84
N GLY A 467 -15.25 0.37 5.62
CA GLY A 467 -16.12 1.20 6.47
C GLY A 467 -15.33 1.89 7.58
N HIS A 468 -15.77 3.07 8.01
CA HIS A 468 -15.17 3.77 9.14
C HIS A 468 -15.40 2.98 10.44
N PRO A 469 -14.38 2.72 11.29
CA PRO A 469 -14.54 1.86 12.47
C PRO A 469 -15.58 2.36 13.48
N VAL A 470 -15.77 3.68 13.58
CA VAL A 470 -16.65 4.33 14.56
C VAL A 470 -17.96 4.87 13.94
N GLU A 471 -17.99 5.10 12.63
CA GLU A 471 -19.10 5.84 11.98
C GLU A 471 -19.78 4.97 10.91
N LYS A 472 -21.10 5.12 10.74
CA LYS A 472 -21.89 4.35 9.77
C LYS A 472 -21.73 4.88 8.32
N ARG A 473 -20.49 4.95 7.82
CA ARG A 473 -20.13 5.37 6.46
C ARG A 473 -18.87 4.67 5.94
N ASP A 474 -18.61 4.78 4.64
CA ASP A 474 -17.31 4.45 4.06
C ASP A 474 -16.22 5.42 4.60
N LEU A 475 -14.99 4.93 4.76
CA LEU A 475 -13.85 5.73 5.23
C LEU A 475 -13.43 6.79 4.19
N TYR A 476 -13.59 6.49 2.90
CA TYR A 476 -13.24 7.36 1.77
C TYR A 476 -14.42 7.58 0.82
N ASP A 477 -14.36 8.66 0.03
CA ASP A 477 -15.23 8.79 -1.14
C ASP A 477 -14.87 7.75 -2.20
N ALA A 478 -15.91 7.08 -2.69
CA ALA A 478 -15.82 5.90 -3.52
C ALA A 478 -15.21 6.13 -4.93
N ASP A 479 -15.11 7.39 -5.38
CA ASP A 479 -14.47 7.77 -6.63
C ASP A 479 -13.06 8.37 -6.42
N HIS A 480 -12.67 8.76 -5.20
CA HIS A 480 -11.37 9.39 -4.93
C HIS A 480 -10.20 8.53 -5.37
N GLY A 481 -10.23 7.21 -5.15
CA GLY A 481 -9.15 6.32 -5.56
C GLY A 481 -8.86 6.37 -7.07
N LYS A 482 -9.90 6.44 -7.92
CA LYS A 482 -9.75 6.60 -9.38
C LYS A 482 -9.22 7.99 -9.75
N LYS A 483 -9.75 9.04 -9.12
CA LYS A 483 -9.37 10.43 -9.37
C LYS A 483 -7.89 10.66 -9.02
N VAL A 484 -7.50 10.31 -7.79
CA VAL A 484 -6.11 10.42 -7.29
C VAL A 484 -5.14 9.65 -8.17
N LEU A 485 -5.45 8.39 -8.50
CA LEU A 485 -4.57 7.56 -9.33
C LEU A 485 -4.33 8.14 -10.74
N SER A 486 -5.30 8.88 -11.30
CA SER A 486 -5.16 9.55 -12.60
C SER A 486 -4.33 10.85 -12.60
N MET A 487 -3.96 11.36 -11.41
CA MET A 487 -3.20 12.61 -11.23
C MET A 487 -1.99 12.44 -10.28
N ALA A 488 -1.67 11.21 -9.89
CA ALA A 488 -0.61 10.90 -8.94
C ALA A 488 0.78 11.02 -9.60
N PRO A 489 1.74 11.72 -8.96
CA PRO A 489 3.09 11.89 -9.51
C PRO A 489 3.81 10.55 -9.65
N GLY A 490 4.51 10.36 -10.76
CA GLY A 490 5.26 9.14 -11.10
C GLY A 490 4.41 8.01 -11.71
N LEU A 491 3.08 8.14 -11.78
CA LEU A 491 2.18 7.15 -12.39
C LEU A 491 1.68 7.54 -13.79
N GLU A 492 2.15 8.66 -14.36
CA GLU A 492 1.67 9.25 -15.62
C GLU A 492 1.87 8.33 -16.84
N ARG A 493 2.81 7.39 -16.71
CA ARG A 493 3.17 6.36 -17.70
C ARG A 493 2.31 5.09 -17.65
N LEU A 494 1.55 4.89 -16.58
CA LEU A 494 0.69 3.73 -16.38
C LEU A 494 -0.71 4.02 -16.92
N ASN A 495 -1.23 3.13 -17.77
CA ASN A 495 -2.55 3.30 -18.35
C ASN A 495 -3.63 2.89 -17.33
N ILE A 496 -4.14 3.86 -16.58
CA ILE A 496 -5.23 3.65 -15.63
C ILE A 496 -6.53 3.37 -16.39
N LEU A 497 -7.17 2.24 -16.07
CA LEU A 497 -8.46 1.83 -16.63
C LEU A 497 -9.55 1.98 -15.55
N PRO A 498 -10.19 3.16 -15.42
CA PRO A 498 -11.25 3.38 -14.46
C PRO A 498 -12.55 2.71 -14.92
N PHE A 499 -13.20 1.99 -14.01
CA PHE A 499 -14.49 1.37 -14.25
C PHE A 499 -15.63 2.01 -13.46
N LYS A 500 -16.82 1.94 -14.05
CA LYS A 500 -18.09 2.15 -13.36
C LYS A 500 -18.35 0.97 -12.43
N VAL A 501 -19.24 1.15 -11.45
CA VAL A 501 -19.66 0.07 -10.56
C VAL A 501 -20.32 -1.04 -11.38
N ALA A 502 -19.95 -2.29 -11.10
CA ALA A 502 -20.63 -3.46 -11.64
C ALA A 502 -21.63 -4.01 -10.60
N ALA A 503 -22.84 -4.33 -11.04
CA ALA A 503 -23.93 -4.84 -10.20
C ALA A 503 -24.68 -5.96 -10.93
N TYR A 504 -25.50 -6.73 -10.21
CA TYR A 504 -26.26 -7.83 -10.81
C TYR A 504 -27.51 -7.28 -11.49
N ASP A 505 -27.58 -7.34 -12.82
CA ASP A 505 -28.74 -6.92 -13.60
C ASP A 505 -29.78 -8.05 -13.63
N ARG A 506 -30.90 -7.82 -12.94
CA ARG A 506 -32.00 -8.79 -12.81
C ARG A 506 -32.68 -9.10 -14.14
N THR A 507 -32.69 -8.16 -15.09
CA THR A 507 -33.31 -8.33 -16.41
C THR A 507 -32.47 -9.23 -17.32
N GLN A 508 -31.14 -9.19 -17.15
CA GLN A 508 -30.18 -9.98 -17.93
C GLN A 508 -29.66 -11.23 -17.19
N ARG A 509 -30.00 -11.39 -15.90
CA ARG A 509 -29.53 -12.44 -15.00
C ARG A 509 -28.00 -12.62 -14.96
N LYS A 510 -27.27 -11.51 -14.99
CA LYS A 510 -25.79 -11.50 -14.98
C LYS A 510 -25.25 -10.18 -14.42
N MET A 511 -23.95 -10.16 -14.15
CA MET A 511 -23.26 -8.92 -13.79
C MET A 511 -23.14 -7.99 -15.02
N ALA A 512 -23.46 -6.70 -14.82
CA ALA A 512 -23.36 -5.65 -15.82
C ALA A 512 -22.89 -4.33 -15.18
N PHE A 513 -22.45 -3.36 -16.00
CA PHE A 513 -22.16 -2.02 -15.51
C PHE A 513 -23.45 -1.31 -15.10
N PHE A 514 -23.44 -0.69 -13.92
CA PHE A 514 -24.59 0.01 -13.37
C PHE A 514 -25.04 1.19 -14.24
N ASP A 515 -26.35 1.26 -14.47
CA ASP A 515 -27.01 2.32 -15.22
C ASP A 515 -28.03 3.04 -14.31
N PRO A 516 -27.75 4.29 -13.90
CA PRO A 516 -28.63 5.05 -13.02
C PRO A 516 -30.05 5.27 -13.56
N SER A 517 -30.25 5.22 -14.88
CA SER A 517 -31.56 5.45 -15.50
C SER A 517 -32.55 4.31 -15.25
N ARG A 518 -32.05 3.14 -14.84
CA ARG A 518 -32.83 1.94 -14.54
C ARG A 518 -32.34 1.25 -13.26
N ALA A 519 -32.00 2.05 -12.25
CA ALA A 519 -31.36 1.60 -11.02
C ALA A 519 -32.10 0.44 -10.30
N GLN A 520 -33.44 0.37 -10.43
CA GLN A 520 -34.28 -0.69 -9.87
C GLN A 520 -34.01 -2.09 -10.44
N ASP A 521 -33.43 -2.18 -11.65
CA ASP A 521 -33.08 -3.45 -12.30
C ASP A 521 -31.84 -4.10 -11.65
N PHE A 522 -31.03 -3.31 -10.92
CA PHE A 522 -29.75 -3.74 -10.39
C PHE A 522 -29.83 -4.13 -8.92
N LEU A 523 -29.23 -5.28 -8.58
CA LEU A 523 -29.00 -5.72 -7.22
C LEU A 523 -27.52 -5.57 -6.84
N PHE A 524 -27.27 -4.81 -5.77
CA PHE A 524 -25.99 -4.74 -5.11
C PHE A 524 -25.92 -5.79 -4.00
N ILE A 525 -24.87 -6.62 -4.03
CA ILE A 525 -24.58 -7.62 -2.99
C ILE A 525 -23.26 -7.21 -2.34
N SER A 526 -23.33 -6.67 -1.13
CA SER A 526 -22.15 -6.29 -0.35
C SER A 526 -21.38 -7.52 0.11
N GLY A 527 -20.12 -7.33 0.51
CA GLY A 527 -19.35 -8.38 1.18
C GLY A 527 -20.11 -8.97 2.37
N THR A 528 -20.65 -8.13 3.25
CA THR A 528 -21.48 -8.59 4.38
C THR A 528 -22.66 -9.45 3.94
N LYS A 529 -23.43 -9.03 2.91
CA LYS A 529 -24.55 -9.85 2.40
C LYS A 529 -24.08 -11.17 1.79
N MET A 530 -22.96 -11.16 1.08
CA MET A 530 -22.32 -12.38 0.55
C MET A 530 -21.95 -13.35 1.69
N ARG A 531 -21.42 -12.84 2.81
CA ARG A 531 -21.10 -13.65 4.01
C ARG A 531 -22.35 -14.22 4.66
N THR A 532 -23.42 -13.44 4.79
CA THR A 532 -24.70 -13.92 5.34
C THR A 532 -25.28 -15.05 4.49
N LEU A 533 -25.34 -14.87 3.16
CA LEU A 533 -25.84 -15.91 2.25
C LEU A 533 -25.05 -17.21 2.40
N ALA A 534 -23.71 -17.14 2.40
CA ALA A 534 -22.85 -18.32 2.53
C ALA A 534 -23.02 -19.03 3.88
N LYS A 535 -23.10 -18.28 5.00
CA LYS A 535 -23.37 -18.82 6.34
C LYS A 535 -24.73 -19.52 6.44
N ASN A 536 -25.75 -18.98 5.77
CA ASN A 536 -27.09 -19.54 5.75
C ASN A 536 -27.25 -20.68 4.71
N LYS A 537 -26.20 -21.02 3.96
CA LYS A 537 -26.22 -21.98 2.83
C LYS A 537 -27.19 -21.57 1.70
N GLU A 538 -27.52 -20.29 1.64
CA GLU A 538 -28.26 -19.65 0.56
C GLU A 538 -27.33 -19.36 -0.61
N ASN A 539 -27.83 -19.44 -1.84
CA ASN A 539 -27.05 -19.06 -3.02
C ASN A 539 -27.30 -17.59 -3.38
N PRO A 540 -26.28 -16.83 -3.82
CA PRO A 540 -26.52 -15.57 -4.51
C PRO A 540 -27.25 -15.84 -5.84
N PRO A 541 -27.83 -14.81 -6.46
CA PRO A 541 -28.46 -14.95 -7.77
C PRO A 541 -27.52 -15.59 -8.79
N ASP A 542 -28.05 -16.56 -9.52
CA ASP A 542 -27.37 -17.26 -10.61
C ASP A 542 -26.72 -16.27 -11.58
N GLY A 543 -25.42 -16.43 -11.86
CA GLY A 543 -24.60 -15.49 -12.62
C GLY A 543 -23.87 -14.40 -11.80
N PHE A 544 -24.05 -14.33 -10.48
CA PHE A 544 -23.29 -13.41 -9.60
C PHE A 544 -21.83 -13.86 -9.36
N MET A 545 -21.61 -15.15 -9.17
CA MET A 545 -20.31 -15.83 -9.00
C MET A 545 -20.43 -17.21 -9.65
N CYS A 546 -19.32 -17.83 -10.08
CA CYS A 546 -19.36 -19.20 -10.57
C CYS A 546 -19.69 -20.22 -9.45
N PRO A 547 -20.35 -21.35 -9.76
CA PRO A 547 -20.73 -22.33 -8.74
C PRO A 547 -19.54 -22.94 -7.98
N GLY A 548 -18.43 -23.24 -8.65
CA GLY A 548 -17.23 -23.78 -8.01
C GLY A 548 -16.62 -22.77 -7.02
N GLY A 549 -16.51 -21.52 -7.45
CA GLY A 549 -16.04 -20.41 -6.59
C GLY A 549 -16.98 -20.14 -5.41
N TRP A 550 -18.29 -20.23 -5.60
CA TRP A 550 -19.26 -20.07 -4.51
C TRP A 550 -19.15 -21.20 -3.48
N LYS A 551 -19.02 -22.45 -3.93
CA LYS A 551 -18.89 -23.62 -3.06
C LYS A 551 -17.70 -23.50 -2.10
N VAL A 552 -16.55 -23.02 -2.58
CA VAL A 552 -15.37 -22.79 -1.74
C VAL A 552 -15.65 -21.76 -0.62
N LEU A 553 -16.50 -20.76 -0.87
CA LEU A 553 -16.89 -19.81 0.17
C LEU A 553 -17.83 -20.44 1.19
N VAL A 554 -18.80 -21.26 0.77
CA VAL A 554 -19.67 -22.00 1.71
C VAL A 554 -18.83 -22.93 2.59
N GLU A 555 -17.90 -23.69 2.00
CA GLU A 555 -16.95 -24.55 2.74
C GLU A 555 -16.12 -23.76 3.76
N TYR A 556 -15.68 -22.54 3.41
CA TYR A 556 -14.99 -21.65 4.35
C TYR A 556 -15.90 -21.18 5.50
N TYR A 557 -17.12 -20.70 5.22
CA TYR A 557 -18.01 -20.20 6.28
C TYR A 557 -18.55 -21.32 7.18
N ASP A 558 -18.76 -22.52 6.65
CA ASP A 558 -19.03 -23.74 7.45
C ASP A 558 -17.85 -24.09 8.38
N SER A 559 -16.60 -23.85 7.97
CA SER A 559 -15.44 -24.08 8.85
C SER A 559 -15.33 -23.08 10.01
N LEU A 560 -16.08 -21.96 9.97
CA LEU A 560 -16.15 -20.99 11.07
C LEU A 560 -17.29 -21.27 12.06
N THR A 561 -18.29 -22.07 11.69
CA THR A 561 -19.33 -22.49 12.64
C THR A 561 -18.75 -23.58 13.56
N PRO A 562 -18.77 -23.41 14.89
CA PRO A 562 -18.40 -24.49 15.80
C PRO A 562 -19.26 -25.72 15.51
N SER A 563 -18.65 -26.88 15.38
CA SER A 563 -19.40 -28.13 15.33
C SER A 563 -20.07 -28.37 16.69
N ASP A 564 -21.34 -28.79 16.68
CA ASP A 564 -22.15 -29.08 17.90
C ASP A 564 -21.55 -30.16 18.84
N ASN A 565 -20.44 -30.78 18.44
CA ASN A 565 -19.64 -31.65 19.29
C ASN A 565 -18.51 -30.84 19.95
N GLY A 566 -18.73 -30.42 21.19
CA GLY A 566 -17.83 -29.57 21.98
C GLY A 566 -16.41 -30.10 22.19
N ARG A 567 -15.57 -29.98 21.16
CA ARG A 567 -14.11 -30.02 21.22
C ARG A 567 -13.57 -28.87 20.38
N ILE A 568 -12.99 -27.89 21.07
CA ILE A 568 -12.27 -26.79 20.46
C ILE A 568 -11.13 -27.40 19.65
N ALA A 569 -11.21 -27.30 18.32
CA ALA A 569 -10.04 -27.47 17.47
C ALA A 569 -9.18 -26.22 17.63
N GLU A 570 -7.93 -26.38 18.05
CA GLU A 570 -6.98 -25.27 18.11
C GLU A 570 -6.82 -24.67 16.71
N ALA A 571 -6.72 -23.34 16.64
CA ALA A 571 -6.40 -22.66 15.39
C ALA A 571 -5.02 -23.14 14.93
N VAL A 572 -4.97 -23.76 13.75
CA VAL A 572 -3.69 -24.11 13.11
C VAL A 572 -2.94 -22.78 12.87
N PRO A 573 -1.76 -22.58 13.47
CA PRO A 573 -1.00 -21.35 13.25
C PRO A 573 -0.62 -21.23 11.76
N ALA A 574 -0.63 -19.99 11.28
CA ALA A 574 -0.32 -19.63 9.89
C ALA A 574 1.18 -19.50 9.65
#